data_AF-A0A932HSL7-F1
#
_entry.id   AF-A0A932HSL7-F1
#
_cell.length_a   1.000
_cell.length_b   1.000
_cell.length_c   1.000
_cell.angle_alpha   90.00
_cell.angle_beta   90.00
_cell.angle_gamma   90.00
#
_symmetry.space_group_name_H-M   'P 1'
#
loop_
_entity.id
_entity.type
_entity.pdbx_description
1 polymer ?
#
loop_
_entity_poly.entity_id
_entity_poly.type
_entity_poly.pdbx_seq_one_letter_code
_entity_poly.pdbx_strand_id
1 'polypeptide(L)' 'MARDPVCGMDIDETTAAGKSQYGGTLYYFCAPGCLREFAKDPEKYLAGRSTTRTKKEKASPPGAVENGGHH' A
#
# COMPACT_ATOMS: atom_id res chain seq x y z
N MET A 1 1.41 7.70 -5.35
CA MET A 1 -0.03 7.73 -5.00
C MET A 1 -0.58 6.35 -5.24
N ALA A 2 -0.89 5.68 -4.14
CA ALA A 2 -1.50 4.37 -4.14
C ALA A 2 -3.02 4.53 -3.97
N ARG A 3 -3.78 3.54 -4.42
CA ARG A 3 -5.23 3.58 -4.32
C ARG A 3 -5.74 2.38 -3.53
N ASP A 4 -6.39 2.67 -2.41
CA ASP A 4 -6.90 1.68 -1.49
C ASP A 4 -7.88 0.72 -2.21
N PRO A 5 -7.63 -0.60 -2.22
CA PRO A 5 -8.49 -1.59 -2.86
C PRO A 5 -9.81 -1.88 -2.15
N VAL A 6 -9.94 -1.49 -0.89
CA VAL A 6 -11.16 -1.65 -0.10
C VAL A 6 -12.11 -0.48 -0.32
N CYS A 7 -11.62 0.75 -0.15
CA CYS A 7 -12.48 1.95 -0.22
C CYS A 7 -12.34 2.75 -1.51
N GLY A 8 -11.32 2.50 -2.33
CA GLY A 8 -11.08 3.22 -3.58
C GLY A 8 -10.48 4.63 -3.40
N MET A 9 -10.10 5.00 -2.18
CA MET A 9 -9.50 6.29 -1.84
C MET A 9 -8.05 6.37 -2.35
N ASP A 10 -7.67 7.53 -2.89
CA ASP A 10 -6.29 7.86 -3.20
C ASP A 10 -5.54 8.21 -1.91
N ILE A 11 -4.39 7.58 -1.73
CA ILE A 11 -3.56 7.69 -0.53
C ILE A 11 -2.10 7.83 -0.93
N ASP A 12 -1.36 8.59 -0.14
CA ASP A 12 0.06 8.70 -0.31
C ASP A 12 0.77 7.51 0.32
N GLU A 13 1.72 6.92 -0.39
CA GLU A 13 2.48 5.76 0.04
C GLU A 13 3.35 6.09 1.26
N THR A 14 3.71 7.36 1.39
CA THR A 14 4.49 7.93 2.48
C THR A 14 3.65 8.16 3.75
N THR A 15 2.35 8.38 3.60
CA THR A 15 1.41 8.66 4.71
C THR A 15 0.42 7.53 4.97
N ALA A 16 0.59 6.39 4.31
CA ALA A 16 -0.34 5.28 4.41
C ALA A 16 -0.40 4.73 5.85
N ALA A 17 -1.61 4.59 6.38
CA ALA A 17 -1.82 4.05 7.73
C ALA A 17 -1.54 2.53 7.79
N GLY A 18 -1.61 1.84 6.65
CA GLY A 18 -1.28 0.42 6.56
C GLY A 18 -0.76 0.04 5.18
N LYS A 19 0.01 -1.05 5.13
CA LYS A 19 0.49 -1.66 3.89
C LYS A 19 0.48 -3.18 3.98
N SER A 20 0.18 -3.86 2.88
CA SER A 20 0.17 -5.32 2.77
C SER A 20 0.79 -5.75 1.45
N GLN A 21 1.59 -6.81 1.46
CA GLN A 21 2.19 -7.34 0.25
C GLN A 21 1.44 -8.59 -0.20
N TYR A 22 0.93 -8.60 -1.43
CA TYR A 22 0.16 -9.72 -1.98
C TYR A 22 0.56 -9.96 -3.43
N GLY A 23 0.93 -11.20 -3.78
CA GLY A 23 1.38 -11.56 -5.13
C GLY A 23 2.59 -10.77 -5.62
N GLY A 24 3.50 -10.38 -4.72
CA GLY A 24 4.67 -9.55 -5.04
C GLY A 24 4.35 -8.06 -5.28
N THR A 25 3.10 -7.64 -5.09
CA THR A 25 2.68 -6.23 -5.18
C THR A 25 2.42 -5.67 -3.79
N LEU A 26 2.96 -4.49 -3.49
CA LEU A 26 2.70 -3.78 -2.24
C LEU A 26 1.45 -2.91 -2.39
N TYR A 27 0.46 -3.15 -1.53
CA TYR A 27 -0.79 -2.39 -1.44
C TYR A 27 -0.76 -1.51 -0.20
N TYR A 28 -1.35 -0.33 -0.32
CA TYR A 28 -1.45 0.65 0.75
C TYR A 28 -2.90 0.85 1.13
N PHE A 29 -3.14 1.25 2.38
CA PHE A 29 -4.48 1.41 2.96
C PHE A 29 -4.60 2.73 3.71
N CYS A 30 -5.75 3.39 3.56
CA CYS A 30 -6.03 4.67 4.22
C CYS A 30 -6.21 4.50 5.73
N ALA A 31 -6.63 3.31 6.15
CA ALA A 31 -6.88 2.98 7.55
C ALA A 31 -6.47 1.53 7.85
N PRO A 32 -6.12 1.23 9.12
CA PRO A 32 -5.86 -0.15 9.54
C PRO A 32 -7.12 -1.04 9.47
N GLY A 33 -8.32 -0.45 9.42
CA GLY A 33 -9.55 -1.17 9.11
C GLY A 33 -9.55 -1.75 7.69
N CYS A 34 -9.21 -0.93 6.68
CA CYS A 34 -9.09 -1.36 5.30
C CYS A 34 -8.00 -2.43 5.12
N LEU A 35 -6.86 -2.30 5.81
CA LEU A 35 -5.83 -3.33 5.83
C LEU A 35 -6.38 -4.68 6.32
N ARG A 36 -7.14 -4.69 7.42
CA ARG A 36 -7.73 -5.91 7.98
C ARG A 36 -8.78 -6.52 7.06
N GLU A 37 -9.64 -5.69 6.47
CA GLU A 37 -10.65 -6.17 5.51
C GLU A 37 -10.00 -6.80 4.28
N PHE A 38 -8.95 -6.16 3.75
CA PHE A 38 -8.18 -6.70 2.65
C PHE A 38 -7.44 -7.99 3.03
N ALA A 39 -6.90 -8.09 4.24
CA ALA A 39 -6.20 -9.30 4.69
C ALA A 39 -7.14 -10.50 4.85
N LYS A 40 -8.45 -10.28 5.11
CA LYS A 40 -9.45 -11.35 5.15
C LYS A 40 -9.71 -11.96 3.77
N ASP A 41 -9.89 -11.11 2.77
CA ASP A 41 -10.33 -11.52 1.43
C ASP A 41 -9.65 -10.69 0.32
N PRO A 42 -8.32 -10.80 0.12
CA PRO A 42 -7.59 -9.95 -0.81
C PRO A 42 -8.05 -10.20 -2.26
N GLU A 43 -8.32 -11.46 -2.62
CA GLU A 43 -8.78 -11.84 -3.95
C GLU A 43 -10.07 -11.14 -4.35
N LYS A 44 -11.02 -10.96 -3.43
CA LYS A 44 -12.26 -10.23 -3.67
C LYS A 44 -12.02 -8.79 -4.12
N TYR A 45 -11.08 -8.10 -3.48
CA TYR A 45 -10.77 -6.70 -3.79
C TYR A 45 -9.86 -6.58 -5.04
N LEU A 46 -9.09 -7.62 -5.36
CA LEU A 46 -8.21 -7.65 -6.53
C LEU A 46 -8.91 -8.15 -7.80
N ALA A 47 -9.96 -8.97 -7.68
CA ALA A 47 -10.70 -9.52 -8.81
C ALA A 47 -11.32 -8.42 -9.71
N GLY A 48 -11.62 -7.24 -9.16
CA GLY A 48 -12.12 -6.09 -9.93
C GLY A 48 -11.05 -5.27 -10.67
N ARG A 49 -9.74 -5.54 -10.49
CA ARG A 49 -8.63 -4.74 -11.05
C ARG A 49 -7.78 -5.48 -12.09
N SER A 50 -8.26 -6.60 -12.65
CA SER A 50 -7.48 -7.46 -13.54
C SER A 50 -7.37 -6.99 -15.00
N THR A 51 -7.77 -5.75 -15.34
CA THR A 51 -7.64 -5.24 -16.71
C THR A 51 -6.84 -3.94 -16.73
N THR A 52 -5.51 -4.06 -16.70
CA THR A 52 -4.56 -3.38 -17.61
C THR A 52 -3.11 -3.56 -17.12
N ARG A 53 -2.24 -3.95 -18.06
CA ARG A 53 -0.83 -4.28 -17.87
C ARG A 53 0.04 -3.03 -17.61
N THR A 54 1.08 -3.23 -16.81
CA THR A 54 2.45 -2.68 -16.96
C THR A 54 2.67 -1.18 -16.76
N LYS A 55 3.23 -0.83 -15.58
CA LYS A 55 4.40 0.07 -15.39
C LYS A 55 4.82 -0.02 -13.91
N LYS A 56 5.74 -0.92 -13.54
CA LYS A 56 7.21 -0.74 -13.47
C LYS A 56 7.64 0.40 -12.54
N GLU A 57 8.43 -0.01 -11.53
CA GLU A 57 9.34 0.74 -10.66
C GLU A 57 8.77 1.94 -9.88
N LYS A 58 8.47 1.68 -8.61
CA LYS A 58 9.31 2.25 -7.55
C LYS A 58 9.20 1.42 -6.27
N ALA A 59 10.07 0.43 -6.17
CA ALA A 59 10.52 0.00 -4.87
C ALA A 59 11.34 1.15 -4.27
N SER A 60 10.87 1.71 -3.16
CA SER A 60 11.78 2.29 -2.17
C SER A 60 11.28 1.90 -0.79
N PRO A 61 12.07 1.09 -0.08
CA PRO A 61 12.40 1.44 1.28
C PRO A 61 13.94 1.48 1.43
N PRO A 62 14.50 1.98 2.55
CA PRO A 62 13.85 2.61 3.71
C PRO A 62 14.43 4.00 4.01
N GLY A 63 13.57 4.96 4.34
CA GLY A 63 13.98 6.23 4.95
C GLY A 63 13.98 6.14 6.47
N ALA A 64 14.67 5.15 7.05
CA ALA A 64 15.13 5.25 8.43
C ALA A 64 16.54 5.82 8.36
N VAL A 65 16.66 7.13 8.54
CA VAL A 65 17.94 7.75 8.86
C VAL A 65 17.79 8.50 10.17
N GLU A 66 18.11 7.79 11.24
CA GLU A 66 18.54 8.41 12.49
C GLU A 66 19.84 9.20 12.21
N ASN A 67 19.83 10.48 12.55
CA ASN A 67 21.00 11.32 12.84
C ASN A 67 20.48 12.36 13.83
N GLY A 68 20.81 12.34 15.11
CA GLY A 68 22.15 12.48 15.67
C GLY A 68 22.13 13.76 16.51
N GLY A 69 22.45 13.65 17.80
CA GLY A 69 22.16 14.65 18.84
C GLY A 69 22.58 16.09 18.53
N HIS A 70 21.77 17.02 19.03
CA HIS A 70 22.19 18.41 19.23
C HIS A 70 22.58 18.58 20.70
N HIS A 71 23.77 19.16 20.87
CA HIS A 71 24.46 19.50 22.11
C HIS A 71 23.72 20.60 22.88
#